data_AF-A0AAW1J7C0-F1
#
_entry.id   AF-A0AAW1J7C0-F1
#
_cell.length_a   1.000
_cell.length_b   1.000
_cell.length_c   1.000
_cell.angle_alpha   90.00
_cell.angle_beta   90.00
_cell.angle_gamma   90.00
#
_symmetry.space_group_name_H-M   'P 1'
#
loop_
_entity.id
_entity.type
_entity.pdbx_description
1 polymer ?
#
loop_
_entity_poly.entity_id
_entity_poly.type
_entity_poly.pdbx_seq_one_letter_code
_entity_poly.pdbx_strand_id
1 'polypeptide(L)'
;MHLWIPAYFRDMPMGGLLRTTQRSESANSFYKRYENKFGTLVEFWMRFETAMEQQRYSQKCLDKDSEHSLPVTVAMSNIELHAASVYTHKVFYDVQLELKSTSSCGLAGLTKNGDMRLYDIDDELRLNTFQVSYTTTTKLVTCSCKLFESKGLLCRHIFWVFSANLLKSIPEHYILPRWCKVSYRNPLSVLPGNIIADCDFGDIIKSEISTVWSEFYATIGVVKTLSIDHIKALAASLKTFREEIGTTSEALSKDKEIEQLLGCTNSSEVTILPPRFLKNKGSGKRLLSNRKDSIAKAQKPKRLCACCKQMANHDKRNCPQKETDIHTNDVFSLTF
;
A
#
# COMPACT_ATOMS: atom_id res chain seq x y z
N MET A 1 18.90 11.75 -14.42
CA MET A 1 18.83 13.23 -14.42
C MET A 1 17.40 13.67 -14.08
N HIS A 2 16.99 13.57 -12.81
CA HIS A 2 15.65 13.97 -12.33
C HIS A 2 15.73 14.72 -10.98
N LEU A 3 16.75 15.56 -10.80
CA LEU A 3 16.98 16.32 -9.56
C LEU A 3 15.94 17.43 -9.31
N TRP A 4 15.14 17.81 -10.32
CA TRP A 4 14.09 18.83 -10.17
C TRP A 4 12.86 18.30 -9.43
N ILE A 5 12.55 17.00 -9.53
CA ILE A 5 11.32 16.43 -8.96
C ILE A 5 11.32 16.53 -7.42
N PRO A 6 12.38 16.13 -6.69
CA PRO A 6 12.43 16.34 -5.24
C PRO A 6 12.46 17.80 -4.82
N ALA A 7 13.06 18.69 -5.64
CA ALA A 7 13.09 20.12 -5.36
C ALA A 7 11.70 20.77 -5.50
N TYR A 8 10.94 20.40 -6.54
CA TYR A 8 9.59 20.90 -6.78
C TYR A 8 8.60 20.50 -5.67
N PHE A 9 8.75 19.30 -5.12
CA PHE A 9 7.86 18.77 -4.08
C PHE A 9 8.37 18.96 -2.66
N ARG A 10 9.48 19.69 -2.46
CA ARG A 10 10.15 19.85 -1.17
C ARG A 10 9.22 20.39 -0.09
N ASP A 11 8.38 21.36 -0.43
CA ASP A 11 7.50 22.05 0.50
C ASP A 11 6.05 21.53 0.46
N MET A 12 5.77 20.52 -0.37
CA MET A 12 4.46 19.89 -0.44
C MET A 12 4.40 18.71 0.54
N PRO A 13 3.36 18.60 1.39
CA PRO A 13 3.20 17.47 2.27
C PRO A 13 2.96 16.19 1.45
N MET A 14 4.00 15.39 1.30
CA MET A 14 3.98 14.15 0.53
C MET A 14 3.69 12.94 1.42
N GLY A 15 3.96 13.01 2.73
CA GLY A 15 3.66 11.92 3.65
C GLY A 15 4.24 10.57 3.18
N GLY A 16 5.44 10.57 2.59
CA GLY A 16 6.08 9.38 2.02
C GLY A 16 5.51 8.92 0.69
N LEU A 17 4.71 9.76 0.00
CA LEU A 17 4.19 9.49 -1.35
C LEU A 17 5.12 9.97 -2.47
N LEU A 18 6.23 10.65 -2.16
CA LEU A 18 7.13 11.23 -3.17
C LEU A 18 7.60 10.13 -4.13
N ARG A 19 7.04 10.14 -5.34
CA ARG A 19 7.03 9.00 -6.27
C ARG A 19 8.35 8.93 -7.05
N THR A 20 9.33 8.24 -6.49
CA THR A 20 10.36 7.61 -7.32
C THR A 20 9.77 6.33 -7.92
N THR A 21 10.29 5.86 -9.06
CA THR A 21 9.89 4.58 -9.71
C THR A 21 10.07 3.36 -8.81
N GLN A 22 10.70 3.53 -7.64
CA GLN A 22 10.95 2.52 -6.63
C GLN A 22 9.71 1.73 -6.19
N ARG A 23 8.51 2.34 -6.13
CA ARG A 23 7.27 1.61 -5.80
C ARG A 23 6.87 0.64 -6.91
N SER A 24 6.94 1.07 -8.17
CA SER A 24 6.68 0.18 -9.30
C SER A 24 7.78 -0.86 -9.45
N GLU A 25 9.03 -0.52 -9.14
CA GLU A 25 10.15 -1.47 -9.18
C GLU A 25 10.04 -2.54 -8.09
N SER A 26 9.67 -2.18 -6.86
CA SER A 26 9.46 -3.13 -5.78
C SER A 26 8.23 -4.01 -6.01
N ALA A 27 7.12 -3.42 -6.48
CA ALA A 27 5.94 -4.18 -6.88
C ALA A 27 6.27 -5.14 -8.01
N ASN A 28 6.92 -4.67 -9.08
CA ASN A 28 7.34 -5.51 -10.19
C ASN A 28 8.31 -6.61 -9.73
N SER A 29 9.25 -6.30 -8.83
CA SER A 29 10.16 -7.30 -8.26
C SER A 29 9.44 -8.37 -7.46
N PHE A 30 8.39 -8.01 -6.73
CA PHE A 30 7.56 -8.96 -5.99
C PHE A 30 6.78 -9.85 -6.96
N TYR A 31 6.02 -9.25 -7.89
CA TYR A 31 5.17 -10.00 -8.83
C TYR A 31 5.95 -10.81 -9.86
N LYS A 32 7.18 -10.41 -10.22
CA LYS A 32 8.06 -11.21 -11.09
C LYS A 32 8.26 -12.64 -10.58
N ARG A 33 8.20 -12.87 -9.27
CA ARG A 33 8.31 -14.23 -8.67
C ARG A 33 7.11 -15.12 -9.00
N TYR A 34 5.99 -14.50 -9.36
CA TYR A 34 4.72 -15.15 -9.67
C TYR A 34 4.42 -15.15 -11.18
N GLU A 35 5.30 -14.59 -12.00
CA GLU A 35 5.12 -14.52 -13.44
C GLU A 35 5.63 -15.80 -14.12
N ASN A 36 4.79 -16.40 -14.98
CA ASN A 36 5.19 -17.46 -15.89
C ASN A 36 4.96 -16.97 -17.33
N LYS A 37 6.04 -16.77 -18.09
CA LYS A 37 5.99 -16.28 -19.47
C LYS A 37 5.24 -17.22 -20.43
N PHE A 38 5.13 -18.49 -20.06
CA PHE A 38 4.42 -19.51 -20.84
C PHE A 38 3.08 -19.92 -20.20
N GLY A 39 2.68 -19.24 -19.12
CA GLY A 39 1.46 -19.54 -18.39
C GLY A 39 0.20 -19.07 -19.11
N THR A 40 -0.91 -19.76 -18.87
CA THR A 40 -2.22 -19.31 -19.37
C THR A 40 -2.71 -18.09 -18.59
N LEU A 41 -3.71 -17.37 -19.12
CA LEU A 41 -4.33 -16.25 -18.39
C LEU A 41 -4.95 -16.71 -17.05
N VAL A 42 -5.51 -17.92 -17.01
CA VAL A 42 -6.09 -18.51 -15.79
C VAL A 42 -4.99 -18.76 -14.75
N GLU A 43 -3.86 -19.31 -15.18
CA GLU A 43 -2.70 -19.54 -14.32
C GLU A 43 -2.12 -18.22 -13.80
N PHE A 44 -2.04 -17.19 -14.64
CA PHE A 44 -1.63 -15.85 -14.22
C PHE A 44 -2.55 -15.31 -13.12
N TRP A 45 -3.88 -15.40 -13.31
CA TRP A 45 -4.85 -14.91 -12.34
C TRP A 45 -4.73 -15.61 -10.99
N MET A 46 -4.65 -16.95 -10.98
CA MET A 46 -4.47 -17.72 -9.75
C MET A 46 -3.18 -17.34 -9.01
N ARG A 47 -2.08 -17.16 -9.74
CA ARG A 47 -0.79 -16.74 -9.15
C ARG A 47 -0.84 -15.31 -8.64
N PHE A 48 -1.54 -14.41 -9.32
CA PHE A 48 -1.75 -13.04 -8.90
C PHE A 48 -2.56 -12.96 -7.60
N GLU A 49 -3.68 -13.68 -7.49
CA GLU A 49 -4.47 -13.78 -6.27
C GLU A 49 -3.65 -14.36 -5.10
N THR A 50 -2.86 -15.40 -5.36
CA THR A 50 -1.95 -15.96 -4.35
C THR A 50 -0.92 -14.93 -3.87
N ALA A 51 -0.35 -14.14 -4.78
CA ALA A 51 0.60 -13.09 -4.45
C ALA A 51 -0.06 -11.96 -3.62
N MET A 52 -1.30 -11.61 -3.95
CA MET A 52 -2.11 -10.64 -3.18
C MET A 52 -2.42 -11.17 -1.78
N GLU A 53 -2.84 -12.42 -1.66
CA GLU A 53 -3.15 -13.03 -0.36
C GLU A 53 -1.90 -13.12 0.52
N GLN A 54 -0.74 -13.45 -0.06
CA GLN A 54 0.53 -13.42 0.67
C GLN A 54 0.86 -12.03 1.22
N GLN A 55 0.62 -10.96 0.44
CA GLN A 55 0.82 -9.58 0.92
C GLN A 55 -0.15 -9.24 2.05
N ARG A 56 -1.44 -9.57 1.90
CA ARG A 56 -2.47 -9.34 2.93
C ARG A 56 -2.16 -10.11 4.21
N TYR A 57 -1.77 -11.38 4.09
CA TYR A 57 -1.38 -12.22 5.20
C TYR A 57 -0.16 -11.64 5.93
N SER A 58 0.88 -11.25 5.18
CA SER A 58 2.05 -10.60 5.76
C SER A 58 1.70 -9.30 6.49
N GLN A 59 0.80 -8.49 5.93
CA GLN A 59 0.33 -7.26 6.58
C GLN A 59 -0.44 -7.60 7.88
N LYS A 60 -1.36 -8.56 7.84
CA LYS A 60 -2.10 -9.04 9.02
C LYS A 60 -1.17 -9.53 10.13
N CYS A 61 -0.10 -10.24 9.79
CA CYS A 61 0.91 -10.66 10.78
C CYS A 61 1.59 -9.46 11.43
N LEU A 62 2.02 -8.47 10.64
CA LEU A 62 2.66 -7.26 11.15
C LEU A 62 1.71 -6.41 12.02
N ASP A 63 0.43 -6.35 11.65
CA ASP A 63 -0.61 -5.65 12.41
C ASP A 63 -0.83 -6.36 13.75
N LYS A 64 -0.99 -7.69 13.72
CA LYS A 64 -1.10 -8.53 14.92
C LYS A 64 0.06 -8.32 15.88
N ASP A 65 1.29 -8.33 15.37
CA ASP A 65 2.48 -8.09 16.20
C ASP A 65 2.46 -6.68 16.79
N SER A 66 2.04 -5.69 16.01
CA SER A 66 1.93 -4.30 16.46
C SER A 66 0.85 -4.08 17.52
N GLU A 67 -0.27 -4.81 17.45
CA GLU A 67 -1.38 -4.77 18.39
C GLU A 67 -1.06 -5.49 19.71
N HIS A 68 -0.42 -6.66 19.65
CA HIS A 68 -0.24 -7.52 20.82
C HIS A 68 1.13 -7.40 21.50
N SER A 69 2.04 -6.60 20.97
CA SER A 69 3.34 -6.40 21.59
C SER A 69 3.83 -4.96 21.44
N LEU A 70 4.71 -4.57 22.37
CA LEU A 70 5.42 -3.29 22.28
C LEU A 70 6.78 -3.51 21.64
N PRO A 71 7.21 -2.62 20.73
CA PRO A 71 8.54 -2.71 20.16
C PRO A 71 9.59 -2.44 21.25
N VAL A 72 10.77 -3.03 21.07
CA VAL A 72 11.87 -2.90 22.03
C VAL A 72 12.41 -1.47 22.01
N THR A 73 12.35 -0.79 23.16
CA THR A 73 12.92 0.55 23.36
C THR A 73 14.36 0.46 23.84
N VAL A 74 15.19 1.43 23.48
CA VAL A 74 16.64 1.42 23.80
C VAL A 74 17.05 2.59 24.69
N ALA A 75 16.55 3.80 24.43
CA ALA A 75 16.91 4.99 25.20
C ALA A 75 15.94 5.25 26.37
N MET A 76 14.79 4.58 26.41
CA MET A 76 13.71 4.74 27.40
C MET A 76 13.30 6.21 27.64
N SER A 77 13.46 7.07 26.64
CA SER A 77 13.00 8.46 26.73
C SER A 77 11.47 8.50 26.70
N ASN A 78 10.85 9.50 27.34
CA ASN A 78 9.39 9.65 27.31
C ASN A 78 8.85 9.75 25.86
N ILE A 79 9.59 10.40 24.97
CA ILE A 79 9.24 10.51 23.55
C ILE A 79 9.31 9.15 22.85
N GLU A 80 10.33 8.34 23.14
CA GLU A 80 10.47 7.00 22.58
C GLU A 80 9.34 6.08 23.07
N LEU A 81 9.00 6.15 24.36
CA LEU A 81 7.87 5.41 24.92
C LEU A 81 6.54 5.82 24.29
N HIS A 82 6.33 7.12 24.08
CA HIS A 82 5.16 7.63 23.38
C HIS A 82 5.14 7.20 21.90
N ALA A 83 6.28 7.18 21.23
CA ALA A 83 6.37 6.66 19.86
C ALA A 83 6.00 5.17 19.79
N ALA A 84 6.44 4.37 20.78
CA ALA A 84 6.16 2.93 20.84
C ALA A 84 4.68 2.60 21.09
N SER A 85 3.95 3.47 21.80
CA SER A 85 2.51 3.31 22.02
C SER A 85 1.70 3.68 20.78
N VAL A 86 2.12 4.69 20.01
CA VAL A 86 1.35 5.25 18.90
C VAL A 86 1.64 4.58 17.55
N TYR A 87 2.91 4.34 17.21
CA TYR A 87 3.31 3.88 15.87
C TYR A 87 3.25 2.37 15.71
N THR A 88 2.99 1.90 14.47
CA THR A 88 3.24 0.48 14.11
C THR A 88 4.69 0.12 14.38
N HIS A 89 5.00 -1.16 14.65
CA HIS A 89 6.37 -1.59 14.97
C HIS A 89 7.39 -1.15 13.92
N LYS A 90 7.04 -1.31 12.65
CA LYS A 90 7.91 -0.92 11.54
C LYS A 90 8.23 0.57 11.56
N VAL A 91 7.21 1.41 11.70
CA VAL A 91 7.41 2.86 11.76
C VAL A 91 8.13 3.27 13.04
N PHE A 92 7.85 2.61 14.17
CA PHE A 92 8.56 2.86 15.41
C PHE A 92 10.07 2.67 15.24
N TYR A 93 10.52 1.62 14.54
CA TYR A 93 11.95 1.41 14.32
C TYR A 93 12.59 2.49 13.42
N ASP A 94 11.85 3.02 12.43
CA ASP A 94 12.30 4.16 11.65
C ASP A 94 12.43 5.43 12.53
N VAL A 95 11.46 5.66 13.41
CA VAL A 95 11.49 6.78 14.38
C VAL A 95 12.60 6.58 15.42
N GLN A 96 12.80 5.37 15.90
CA GLN A 96 13.84 5.02 16.86
C GLN A 96 15.24 5.26 16.27
N LEU A 97 15.42 5.02 14.96
CA LEU A 97 16.67 5.34 14.27
C LEU A 97 16.94 6.85 14.29
N GLU A 98 15.94 7.67 14.01
CA GLU A 98 16.07 9.14 14.10
C GLU A 98 16.31 9.60 15.55
N LEU A 99 15.64 9.00 16.53
CA LEU A 99 15.88 9.27 17.97
C LEU A 99 17.29 8.89 18.41
N LYS A 100 17.80 7.73 18.02
CA LYS A 100 19.18 7.31 18.33
C LYS A 100 20.20 8.24 17.69
N SER A 101 19.89 8.76 16.51
CA SER A 101 20.77 9.63 15.76
C SER A 101 20.81 11.06 16.31
N THR A 102 20.00 11.44 17.30
CA THR A 102 20.08 12.78 17.89
C THR A 102 21.40 13.04 18.60
N SER A 103 22.11 11.99 19.02
CA SER A 103 23.45 12.10 19.62
C SER A 103 24.50 12.65 18.66
N SER A 104 24.29 12.51 17.35
CA SER A 104 25.13 13.11 16.30
C SER A 104 24.77 14.56 15.99
N CYS A 105 23.82 15.14 16.72
CA CYS A 105 23.39 16.51 16.52
C CYS A 105 23.87 17.42 17.65
N GLY A 106 24.36 18.61 17.29
CA GLY A 106 24.86 19.64 18.20
C GLY A 106 24.17 20.99 17.99
N LEU A 107 24.21 21.85 19.01
CA LEU A 107 23.73 23.23 18.88
C LEU A 107 24.84 24.13 18.35
N ALA A 108 24.65 24.67 17.15
CA ALA A 108 25.53 25.68 16.57
C ALA A 108 25.11 27.10 16.93
N GLY A 109 23.80 27.35 17.02
CA GLY A 109 23.25 28.67 17.26
C GLY A 109 21.83 28.65 17.80
N LEU A 110 21.47 29.67 18.58
CA LEU A 110 20.12 29.85 19.12
C LEU A 110 19.73 31.32 19.07
N THR A 111 18.71 31.63 18.29
CA THR A 111 18.07 32.95 18.24
C THR A 111 16.69 32.87 18.89
N LYS A 112 16.35 33.84 19.75
CA LYS A 112 15.05 33.90 20.44
C LYS A 112 14.34 35.19 20.06
N ASN A 113 13.19 35.05 19.39
CA ASN A 113 12.35 36.16 18.95
C ASN A 113 10.95 35.98 19.53
N GLY A 114 10.73 36.50 20.74
CA GLY A 114 9.47 36.34 21.47
C GLY A 114 9.13 34.86 21.69
N ASP A 115 7.97 34.43 21.18
CA ASP A 115 7.47 33.05 21.29
C ASP A 115 8.23 32.05 20.40
N MET A 116 8.95 32.56 19.39
CA MET A 116 9.68 31.75 18.41
C MET A 116 11.14 31.58 18.81
N ARG A 117 11.62 30.34 18.81
CA ARG A 117 13.03 29.98 18.98
C ARG A 117 13.54 29.38 17.68
N LEU A 118 14.67 29.86 17.20
CA LEU A 118 15.33 29.38 16.01
C LEU A 118 16.64 28.71 16.41
N TYR A 119 16.72 27.41 16.20
CA TYR A 119 17.89 26.58 16.50
C TYR A 119 18.64 26.30 15.21
N ASP A 120 19.94 26.53 15.21
CA ASP A 120 20.84 26.03 14.18
C ASP A 120 21.49 24.75 14.73
N ILE A 121 21.14 23.61 14.13
CA ILE A 121 21.53 22.28 14.57
C ILE A 121 22.55 21.71 13.59
N ASP A 122 23.78 21.49 14.05
CA ASP A 122 24.78 20.77 13.29
C ASP A 122 24.49 19.27 13.35
N ASP A 123 24.49 18.60 12.19
CA ASP A 123 24.32 17.15 12.06
C ASP A 123 25.60 16.54 11.49
N GLU A 124 26.37 15.87 12.34
CA GLU A 124 27.65 15.25 11.97
C GLU A 124 27.47 14.13 10.93
N LEU A 125 26.33 13.43 10.94
CA LEU A 125 26.07 12.35 9.99
C LEU A 125 25.69 12.88 8.61
N ARG A 126 25.08 14.06 8.54
CA ARG A 126 24.71 14.72 7.28
C ARG A 126 25.71 15.78 6.82
N LEU A 127 26.71 16.08 7.65
CA LEU A 127 27.77 17.08 7.38
C LEU A 127 27.17 18.43 6.98
N ASN A 128 26.13 18.87 7.70
CA ASN A 128 25.42 20.10 7.40
C ASN A 128 24.71 20.68 8.63
N THR A 129 24.46 21.98 8.62
CA THR A 129 23.66 22.69 9.63
C THR A 129 22.22 22.81 9.16
N PHE A 130 21.27 22.51 10.05
CA PHE A 130 19.85 22.59 9.79
C PHE A 130 19.17 23.56 10.73
N GLN A 131 18.34 24.42 10.16
CA GLN A 131 17.56 25.37 10.93
C GLN A 131 16.26 24.71 11.38
N VAL A 132 15.96 24.82 12.68
CA VAL A 132 14.75 24.32 13.31
C VAL A 132 14.05 25.46 14.03
N SER A 133 12.84 25.81 13.59
CA SER A 133 12.01 26.77 14.31
C SER A 133 11.10 26.04 15.30
N TYR A 134 10.96 26.60 16.49
CA TYR A 134 10.10 26.11 17.57
C TYR A 134 9.23 27.26 18.07
N THR A 135 7.92 27.07 18.04
CA THR A 135 6.96 28.03 18.62
C THR A 135 6.53 27.55 19.99
N THR A 136 6.86 28.30 21.04
CA THR A 136 6.67 27.88 22.44
C THR A 136 5.19 27.66 22.78
N THR A 137 4.31 28.52 22.28
CA THR A 137 2.87 28.54 22.57
C THR A 137 2.14 27.35 21.94
N THR A 138 2.41 27.06 20.66
CA THR A 138 1.73 26.01 19.90
C THR A 138 2.48 24.67 19.89
N LYS A 139 3.73 24.65 20.38
CA LYS A 139 4.68 23.53 20.26
C LYS A 139 4.93 23.11 18.81
N LEU A 140 4.68 24.00 17.85
CA LEU A 140 4.91 23.76 16.43
C LEU A 140 6.41 23.84 16.14
N VAL A 141 6.92 22.84 15.45
CA VAL A 141 8.34 22.69 15.10
C VAL A 141 8.52 22.43 13.61
N THR A 142 9.29 23.28 12.92
CA THR A 142 9.61 23.06 11.51
C THR A 142 11.11 22.94 11.33
N CYS A 143 11.55 22.08 10.42
CA CYS A 143 12.96 21.85 10.17
C CYS A 143 13.27 22.02 8.69
N SER A 144 14.38 22.70 8.37
CA SER A 144 14.85 22.90 6.99
C SER A 144 15.21 21.60 6.26
N CYS A 145 15.37 20.47 6.97
CA CYS A 145 15.59 19.18 6.34
C CYS A 145 14.33 18.59 5.67
N LYS A 146 13.14 19.12 5.97
CA LYS A 146 11.86 18.75 5.35
C LYS A 146 11.50 17.26 5.41
N LEU A 147 12.02 16.52 6.40
CA LEU A 147 11.74 15.08 6.54
C LEU A 147 10.27 14.82 6.85
N PHE A 148 9.64 15.67 7.66
CA PHE A 148 8.22 15.53 7.98
C PHE A 148 7.35 15.83 6.76
N GLU A 149 7.64 16.87 6.01
CA GLU A 149 6.90 17.21 4.79
C GLU A 149 7.07 16.11 3.73
N SER A 150 8.28 15.60 3.53
CA SER A 150 8.56 14.60 2.50
C SER A 150 8.10 13.18 2.88
N LYS A 151 8.34 12.74 4.13
CA LYS A 151 8.07 11.36 4.59
C LYS A 151 6.93 11.23 5.61
N GLY A 152 6.50 12.32 6.23
CA GLY A 152 5.52 12.28 7.31
C GLY A 152 6.07 11.79 8.65
N LEU A 153 7.40 11.78 8.82
CA LEU A 153 8.08 11.36 10.06
C LEU A 153 9.01 12.47 10.52
N LEU A 154 9.07 12.68 11.85
CA LEU A 154 9.96 13.66 12.46
C LEU A 154 11.43 13.26 12.30
N CYS A 155 12.31 14.24 12.09
CA CYS A 155 13.74 14.02 12.01
C CYS A 155 14.43 14.15 13.36
N ARG A 156 15.66 13.63 13.43
CA ARG A 156 16.58 13.82 14.56
C ARG A 156 16.74 15.27 15.01
N HIS A 157 16.74 16.25 14.11
CA HIS A 157 16.85 17.68 14.51
C HIS A 157 15.64 18.14 15.32
N ILE A 158 14.43 17.70 14.92
CA ILE A 158 13.19 18.00 15.66
C ILE A 158 13.22 17.30 17.01
N PHE A 159 13.66 16.04 17.07
CA PHE A 159 13.79 15.31 18.33
C PHE A 159 14.85 15.90 19.27
N TRP A 160 15.94 16.44 18.73
CA TRP A 160 16.92 17.20 19.50
C TRP A 160 16.26 18.43 20.14
N VAL A 161 15.50 19.21 19.35
CA VAL A 161 14.76 20.39 19.86
C VAL A 161 13.68 19.99 20.87
N PHE A 162 13.02 18.84 20.71
CA PHE A 162 12.07 18.33 21.71
C PHE A 162 12.76 18.06 23.03
N SER A 163 13.94 17.43 23.00
CA SER A 163 14.76 17.17 24.19
C SER A 163 15.21 18.47 24.85
N ALA A 164 15.67 19.45 24.07
CA ALA A 164 16.09 20.77 24.57
C ALA A 164 14.95 21.57 25.21
N ASN A 165 13.69 21.29 24.83
CA ASN A 165 12.49 21.92 25.40
C ASN A 165 11.73 20.99 26.37
N LEU A 166 12.33 19.87 26.78
CA LEU A 166 11.77 18.91 27.75
C LEU A 166 10.37 18.38 27.39
N LEU A 167 10.07 18.24 26.10
CA LEU A 167 8.83 17.63 25.65
C LEU A 167 8.84 16.14 25.99
N LYS A 168 7.76 15.67 26.62
CA LYS A 168 7.60 14.27 27.03
C LYS A 168 6.85 13.43 26.00
N SER A 169 6.10 14.06 25.10
CA SER A 169 5.31 13.39 24.09
C SER A 169 5.44 14.10 22.75
N ILE A 170 5.19 13.35 21.67
CA ILE A 170 5.12 13.87 20.31
C ILE A 170 3.79 14.65 20.19
N PRO A 171 3.81 15.93 19.78
CA PRO A 171 2.57 16.68 19.57
C PRO A 171 1.67 16.00 18.53
N GLU A 172 0.35 16.06 18.77
CA GLU A 172 -0.65 15.33 17.99
C GLU A 172 -0.64 15.65 16.49
N HIS A 173 -0.35 16.91 16.12
CA HIS A 173 -0.27 17.34 14.72
C HIS A 173 0.90 16.71 13.94
N TYR A 174 1.85 16.04 14.61
CA TYR A 174 2.89 15.24 13.96
C TYR A 174 2.57 13.74 13.89
N ILE A 175 1.45 13.31 14.46
CA ILE A 175 1.02 11.92 14.48
C ILE A 175 0.05 11.71 13.31
N LEU A 176 0.56 11.17 12.21
CA LEU A 176 -0.25 10.90 11.02
C LEU A 176 -0.95 9.54 11.14
N PRO A 177 -2.28 9.46 10.96
CA PRO A 177 -3.03 8.20 11.09
C PRO A 177 -2.42 7.06 10.30
N ARG A 178 -1.94 7.32 9.07
CA ARG A 178 -1.28 6.36 8.18
C ARG A 178 -0.16 5.53 8.84
N TRP A 179 0.52 6.10 9.82
CA TRP A 179 1.69 5.49 10.46
C TRP A 179 1.39 4.81 11.79
N CYS A 180 0.18 5.04 12.33
CA CYS A 180 -0.24 4.58 13.64
C CYS A 180 -0.80 3.16 13.60
N LYS A 181 -0.76 2.47 14.74
CA LYS A 181 -1.34 1.12 14.93
C LYS A 181 -2.84 1.04 14.59
N VAL A 182 -3.52 2.18 14.58
CA VAL A 182 -4.97 2.30 14.41
C VAL A 182 -5.35 2.84 13.01
N SER A 183 -4.39 2.90 12.08
CA SER A 183 -4.56 3.53 10.75
C SER A 183 -5.71 2.98 9.90
N TYR A 184 -6.06 1.71 10.08
CA TYR A 184 -7.13 1.00 9.35
C TYR A 184 -8.51 1.10 10.02
N ARG A 185 -8.61 1.69 11.23
CA ARG A 185 -9.90 1.87 11.92
C ARG A 185 -10.56 3.21 11.62
N ASN A 186 -9.83 4.15 11.02
CA ASN A 186 -10.45 5.27 10.32
C ASN A 186 -10.61 4.86 8.86
N PRO A 187 -11.84 4.65 8.36
CA PRO A 187 -12.04 4.48 6.94
C PRO A 187 -11.42 5.67 6.19
N LEU A 188 -10.97 5.44 4.97
CA LEU A 188 -10.45 6.47 4.04
C LEU A 188 -11.43 7.65 3.79
N SER A 189 -12.61 7.61 4.42
CA SER A 189 -13.66 8.63 4.44
C SER A 189 -13.38 9.82 5.37
N VAL A 190 -12.42 9.76 6.29
CA VAL A 190 -12.06 10.93 7.14
C VAL A 190 -11.02 11.85 6.48
N LEU A 191 -11.05 11.93 5.15
CA LEU A 191 -10.51 13.08 4.42
C LEU A 191 -11.65 14.09 4.24
N PRO A 192 -11.44 15.40 4.46
CA PRO A 192 -12.46 16.39 4.15
C PRO A 192 -12.84 16.26 2.67
N GLY A 193 -14.05 15.74 2.41
CA GLY A 193 -14.58 15.53 1.05
C GLY A 193 -15.09 14.13 0.71
N ASN A 194 -14.86 13.10 1.53
CA ASN A 194 -15.42 11.76 1.28
C ASN A 194 -16.43 11.36 2.37
N ILE A 195 -17.66 11.87 2.25
CA ILE A 195 -18.78 11.34 3.03
C ILE A 195 -19.10 9.94 2.46
N ILE A 196 -18.62 8.90 3.12
CA ILE A 196 -19.30 7.61 3.13
C ILE A 196 -19.98 7.56 4.49
N ALA A 197 -21.19 8.09 4.53
CA ALA A 197 -22.12 7.83 5.61
C ALA A 197 -22.50 6.36 5.46
N ASP A 198 -21.92 5.52 6.32
CA ASP A 198 -22.48 4.27 6.82
C ASP A 198 -21.40 3.62 7.71
N CYS A 199 -21.43 3.95 9.00
CA CYS A 199 -20.69 3.17 9.99
C CYS A 199 -21.48 1.88 10.23
N ASP A 200 -20.94 0.76 9.78
CA ASP A 200 -21.49 -0.57 10.05
C ASP A 200 -21.53 -0.81 11.58
N PHE A 201 -22.55 -1.51 12.07
CA PHE A 201 -22.67 -1.92 13.48
C PHE A 201 -21.43 -2.69 13.95
N GLY A 202 -20.80 -3.44 13.05
CA GLY A 202 -19.53 -4.12 13.29
C GLY A 202 -18.36 -3.17 13.57
N ASP A 203 -18.36 -1.95 13.03
CA ASP A 203 -17.29 -0.98 13.26
C ASP A 203 -17.47 -0.22 14.58
N ILE A 204 -18.72 -0.02 15.02
CA ILE A 204 -19.03 0.49 16.37
C ILE A 204 -18.58 -0.52 17.43
N ILE A 205 -18.88 -1.81 17.24
CA ILE A 205 -18.43 -2.87 18.16
C ILE A 205 -16.90 -2.92 18.24
N LYS A 206 -16.19 -2.83 17.11
CA LYS A 206 -14.71 -2.81 17.10
C LYS A 206 -14.15 -1.58 17.83
N SER A 207 -14.79 -0.42 17.70
CA SER A 207 -14.42 0.79 18.42
C SER A 207 -14.56 0.62 19.93
N GLU A 208 -15.73 0.15 20.38
CA GLU A 208 -15.98 -0.07 21.82
C GLU A 208 -15.06 -1.15 22.41
N ILE A 209 -14.81 -2.24 21.67
CA ILE A 209 -13.84 -3.26 22.07
C ILE A 209 -12.43 -2.66 22.21
N SER A 210 -12.04 -1.72 21.34
CA SER A 210 -10.75 -1.02 21.44
C SER A 210 -10.66 -0.14 22.68
N THR A 211 -11.73 0.55 23.03
CA THR A 211 -11.80 1.36 24.24
C THR A 211 -11.63 0.48 25.47
N VAL A 212 -12.33 -0.66 25.52
CA VAL A 212 -12.20 -1.65 26.60
C VAL A 212 -10.77 -2.18 26.69
N TRP A 213 -10.13 -2.53 25.57
CA TRP A 213 -8.73 -2.96 25.58
C TRP A 213 -7.79 -1.88 26.13
N SER A 214 -7.99 -0.62 25.74
CA SER A 214 -7.15 0.50 26.18
C SER A 214 -7.23 0.72 27.69
N GLU A 215 -8.44 0.72 28.25
CA GLU A 215 -8.67 0.81 29.70
C GLU A 215 -8.11 -0.41 30.43
N PHE A 216 -8.24 -1.60 29.86
CA PHE A 216 -7.67 -2.82 30.43
C PHE A 216 -6.14 -2.78 30.50
N TYR A 217 -5.47 -2.28 29.46
CA TYR A 217 -4.02 -2.12 29.49
C TYR A 217 -3.56 -1.02 30.43
N ALA A 218 -4.29 0.10 30.52
CA ALA A 218 -3.99 1.17 31.47
C ALA A 218 -4.09 0.68 32.92
N THR A 219 -5.16 -0.06 33.24
CA THR A 219 -5.37 -0.64 34.58
C THR A 219 -4.33 -1.69 34.93
N ILE A 220 -3.94 -2.59 34.00
CA ILE A 220 -2.82 -3.52 34.21
C ILE A 220 -1.51 -2.76 34.50
N GLY A 221 -1.25 -1.68 33.75
CA GLY A 221 -0.06 -0.84 33.93
C GLY A 221 0.06 -0.29 35.35
N VAL A 222 -1.06 0.19 35.90
CA VAL A 222 -1.16 0.71 37.28
C VAL A 222 -1.03 -0.43 38.30
N VAL A 223 -1.81 -1.50 38.14
CA VAL A 223 -1.88 -2.59 39.12
C VAL A 223 -0.55 -3.35 39.25
N LYS A 224 0.22 -3.48 38.16
CA LYS A 224 1.56 -4.09 38.16
C LYS A 224 2.55 -3.39 39.12
N THR A 225 2.31 -2.12 39.43
CA THR A 225 3.18 -1.31 40.30
C THR A 225 2.77 -1.28 41.77
N LEU A 226 1.58 -1.81 42.11
CA LEU A 226 0.96 -1.62 43.43
C LEU A 226 1.05 -2.85 44.35
N SER A 227 0.54 -4.03 43.95
CA SER A 227 0.76 -5.33 44.64
C SER A 227 0.10 -6.53 43.91
N ILE A 228 0.44 -7.76 44.32
CA ILE A 228 -0.13 -9.02 43.77
C ILE A 228 -1.63 -9.16 44.08
N ASP A 229 -2.11 -8.63 45.20
CA ASP A 229 -3.51 -8.78 45.61
C ASP A 229 -4.47 -8.00 44.71
N HIS A 230 -4.05 -6.86 44.19
CA HIS A 230 -4.82 -6.08 43.22
C HIS A 230 -4.92 -6.79 41.85
N ILE A 231 -3.90 -7.55 41.46
CA ILE A 231 -3.94 -8.40 40.24
C ILE A 231 -4.99 -9.50 40.40
N LYS A 232 -5.03 -10.14 41.58
CA LYS A 232 -6.03 -11.18 41.88
C LYS A 232 -7.45 -10.62 41.91
N ALA A 233 -7.64 -9.42 42.45
CA ALA A 233 -8.93 -8.74 42.46
C ALA A 233 -9.44 -8.43 41.04
N LEU A 234 -8.58 -7.90 40.16
CA LEU A 234 -8.92 -7.64 38.76
C LEU A 234 -9.32 -8.93 38.02
N ALA A 235 -8.56 -10.01 38.23
CA ALA A 235 -8.86 -11.32 37.64
C ALA A 235 -10.21 -11.89 38.13
N ALA A 236 -10.54 -11.68 39.41
CA ALA A 236 -11.82 -12.10 39.97
C ALA A 236 -12.99 -11.34 39.32
N SER A 237 -12.90 -10.01 39.19
CA SER A 237 -13.95 -9.17 38.57
C SER A 237 -14.20 -9.52 37.11
N LEU A 238 -13.16 -9.80 36.32
CA LEU A 238 -13.33 -10.25 34.93
C LEU A 238 -14.03 -11.61 34.84
N LYS A 239 -13.74 -12.49 35.79
CA LYS A 239 -14.37 -13.81 35.84
C LYS A 239 -15.86 -13.69 36.17
N THR A 240 -16.23 -12.80 37.09
CA THR A 240 -17.64 -12.52 37.42
C THR A 240 -18.38 -11.94 36.23
N PHE A 241 -17.81 -10.92 35.56
CA PHE A 241 -18.40 -10.32 34.37
C PHE A 241 -18.61 -11.32 33.23
N ARG A 242 -17.65 -12.24 33.04
CA ARG A 242 -17.79 -13.33 32.05
C ARG A 242 -18.93 -14.29 32.40
N GLU A 243 -19.13 -14.59 33.67
CA GLU A 243 -20.22 -15.46 34.14
C GLU A 243 -21.59 -14.77 34.01
N GLU A 244 -21.65 -13.44 34.13
CA GLU A 244 -22.86 -12.63 33.95
C GLU A 244 -23.33 -12.55 32.48
N ILE A 245 -22.40 -12.53 31.51
CA ILE A 245 -22.74 -12.38 30.09
C ILE A 245 -23.25 -13.68 29.46
N GLY A 246 -22.86 -14.85 29.99
CA GLY A 246 -23.23 -16.17 29.46
C GLY A 246 -22.67 -16.46 28.05
N THR A 247 -22.62 -17.75 27.67
CA THR A 247 -22.27 -18.16 26.30
C THR A 247 -23.53 -18.26 25.44
N THR A 248 -23.91 -17.17 24.78
CA THR A 248 -24.93 -17.23 23.72
C THR A 248 -24.23 -17.49 22.38
N SER A 249 -24.33 -18.73 21.88
CA SER A 249 -23.90 -19.09 20.54
C SER A 249 -25.07 -19.76 19.82
N GLU A 250 -25.95 -18.96 19.24
CA GLU A 250 -26.75 -19.43 18.09
C GLU A 250 -26.00 -19.02 16.83
N ALA A 251 -25.33 -19.98 16.21
CA ALA A 251 -24.63 -19.78 14.95
C ALA A 251 -25.67 -19.67 13.82
N LEU A 252 -25.81 -18.48 13.24
CA LEU A 252 -26.50 -18.30 11.97
C LEU A 252 -25.65 -18.92 10.84
N SER A 253 -26.31 -19.52 9.86
CA SER A 253 -25.65 -20.08 8.67
C SER A 253 -24.91 -18.98 7.89
N LYS A 254 -23.66 -19.28 7.48
CA LYS A 254 -22.76 -18.36 6.75
C LYS A 254 -23.41 -17.71 5.51
N ASP A 255 -24.36 -18.39 4.89
CA ASP A 255 -25.04 -17.88 3.68
C ASP A 255 -25.98 -16.71 4.02
N LYS A 256 -26.62 -16.70 5.20
CA LYS A 256 -27.49 -15.61 5.63
C LYS A 256 -26.73 -14.35 6.02
N GLU A 257 -25.51 -14.50 6.57
CA GLU A 257 -24.63 -13.35 6.85
C GLU A 257 -24.21 -12.63 5.56
N ILE A 258 -23.91 -13.38 4.52
CA ILE A 258 -23.48 -12.83 3.22
C ILE A 258 -24.63 -12.08 2.52
N GLU A 259 -25.85 -12.63 2.57
CA GLU A 259 -27.04 -11.99 1.98
C GLU A 259 -27.46 -10.72 2.72
N GLN A 260 -27.32 -10.68 4.06
CA GLN A 260 -27.56 -9.48 4.85
C GLN A 260 -26.53 -8.37 4.58
N LEU A 261 -25.25 -8.73 4.44
CA LEU A 261 -24.18 -7.78 4.14
C LEU A 261 -24.30 -7.14 2.76
N LEU A 262 -24.78 -7.90 1.77
CA LEU A 262 -24.86 -7.44 0.39
C LEU A 262 -26.22 -6.84 0.03
N GLY A 263 -27.26 -7.03 0.86
CA GLY A 263 -28.62 -6.54 0.60
C GLY A 263 -29.28 -7.16 -0.64
N CYS A 264 -28.70 -8.22 -1.18
CA CYS A 264 -29.07 -8.85 -2.44
C CYS A 264 -29.06 -10.37 -2.28
N THR A 265 -30.10 -11.06 -2.76
CA THR A 265 -30.10 -12.53 -2.87
C THR A 265 -29.32 -12.95 -4.11
N ASN A 266 -28.60 -14.08 -4.02
CA ASN A 266 -27.82 -14.61 -5.15
C ASN A 266 -28.69 -14.77 -6.41
N SER A 267 -28.34 -14.05 -7.47
CA SER A 267 -28.99 -14.19 -8.79
C SER A 267 -28.35 -15.34 -9.57
N SER A 268 -29.17 -16.20 -10.14
CA SER A 268 -28.74 -17.43 -10.83
C SER A 268 -28.01 -17.19 -12.16
N GLU A 269 -27.95 -15.95 -12.66
CA GLU A 269 -27.41 -15.66 -13.99
C GLU A 269 -26.52 -14.40 -13.98
N VAL A 270 -25.20 -14.60 -14.17
CA VAL A 270 -24.19 -13.52 -14.18
C VAL A 270 -23.74 -13.26 -15.62
N THR A 271 -24.09 -12.10 -16.19
CA THR A 271 -23.59 -11.66 -17.50
C THR A 271 -22.36 -10.76 -17.32
N ILE A 272 -21.16 -11.29 -17.57
CA ILE A 272 -19.90 -10.54 -17.45
C ILE A 272 -19.56 -9.84 -18.78
N LEU A 273 -19.58 -8.50 -18.79
CA LEU A 273 -19.10 -7.69 -19.92
C LEU A 273 -17.60 -7.40 -19.78
N PRO A 274 -16.83 -7.35 -20.89
CA PRO A 274 -15.41 -7.02 -20.84
C PRO A 274 -15.16 -5.56 -20.40
N PRO A 275 -14.10 -5.28 -19.62
CA PRO A 275 -13.80 -3.94 -19.14
C PRO A 275 -13.50 -2.94 -20.27
N ARG A 276 -13.88 -1.67 -20.07
CA ARG A 276 -13.51 -0.57 -20.97
C ARG A 276 -11.99 -0.34 -20.94
N PHE A 277 -11.36 -0.36 -22.12
CA PHE A 277 -9.91 -0.22 -22.27
C PHE A 277 -9.49 1.25 -22.26
N LEU A 278 -8.58 1.64 -21.37
CA LEU A 278 -7.93 2.97 -21.34
C LEU A 278 -6.49 2.85 -21.83
N LYS A 279 -6.07 3.69 -22.79
CA LYS A 279 -4.69 3.70 -23.32
C LYS A 279 -3.81 4.61 -22.45
N ASN A 280 -2.74 4.06 -21.87
CA ASN A 280 -1.69 4.82 -21.18
C ASN A 280 -0.39 4.88 -22.02
N LYS A 281 0.46 5.89 -21.75
CA LYS A 281 1.73 6.12 -22.45
C LYS A 281 2.69 4.94 -22.18
N GLY A 282 3.19 4.31 -23.23
CA GLY A 282 4.06 3.12 -23.15
C GLY A 282 3.35 1.78 -23.38
N SER A 283 2.03 1.76 -23.57
CA SER A 283 1.33 0.56 -24.00
C SER A 283 1.74 0.17 -25.43
N GLY A 284 2.53 -0.89 -25.55
CA GLY A 284 2.84 -1.50 -26.85
C GLY A 284 1.57 -1.99 -27.54
N LYS A 285 1.67 -2.29 -28.85
CA LYS A 285 0.54 -2.87 -29.60
C LYS A 285 0.14 -4.18 -28.93
N ARG A 286 -1.17 -4.37 -28.73
CA ARG A 286 -1.76 -5.61 -28.20
C ARG A 286 -1.23 -6.81 -29.00
N LEU A 287 -0.64 -7.79 -28.32
CA LEU A 287 -0.38 -9.10 -28.89
C LEU A 287 -1.73 -9.74 -29.26
N LEU A 288 -1.97 -9.91 -30.55
CA LEU A 288 -3.14 -10.59 -31.06
C LEU A 288 -2.94 -12.10 -30.87
N SER A 289 -4.01 -12.82 -30.48
CA SER A 289 -3.93 -14.27 -30.38
C SER A 289 -3.79 -14.87 -31.79
N ASN A 290 -3.11 -16.02 -31.90
CA ASN A 290 -2.92 -16.72 -33.18
C ASN A 290 -4.23 -16.92 -33.96
N ARG A 291 -5.36 -17.11 -33.25
CA ARG A 291 -6.71 -17.19 -33.85
C ARG A 291 -7.19 -15.87 -34.45
N LYS A 292 -6.98 -14.73 -33.77
CA LYS A 292 -7.36 -13.42 -34.29
C LYS A 292 -6.44 -12.97 -35.44
N ASP A 293 -5.15 -13.30 -35.36
CA ASP A 293 -4.20 -13.06 -36.44
C ASP A 293 -4.49 -13.90 -37.69
N SER A 294 -4.91 -15.16 -37.52
CA SER A 294 -5.32 -16.01 -38.65
C SER A 294 -6.62 -15.53 -39.29
N ILE A 295 -7.62 -15.08 -38.50
CA ILE A 295 -8.84 -14.46 -39.04
C ILE A 295 -8.54 -13.19 -39.82
N ALA A 296 -7.67 -12.31 -39.31
CA ALA A 296 -7.26 -11.10 -40.03
C ALA A 296 -6.50 -11.41 -41.32
N LYS A 297 -5.64 -12.44 -41.32
CA LYS A 297 -4.91 -12.89 -42.53
C LYS A 297 -5.83 -13.58 -43.56
N ALA A 298 -6.95 -14.16 -43.13
CA ALA A 298 -7.94 -14.77 -44.02
C ALA A 298 -8.79 -13.72 -44.78
N GLN A 299 -8.90 -12.49 -44.24
CA GLN A 299 -9.65 -11.38 -44.85
C GLN A 299 -8.80 -10.52 -45.80
N LYS A 300 -7.80 -11.08 -46.49
CA LYS A 300 -7.06 -10.30 -47.50
C LYS A 300 -8.00 -9.92 -48.66
N PRO A 301 -7.94 -8.68 -49.16
CA PRO A 301 -8.75 -8.25 -50.28
C PRO A 301 -8.41 -9.08 -51.54
N LYS A 302 -9.44 -9.45 -52.31
CA LYS A 302 -9.27 -10.10 -53.60
C LYS A 302 -8.43 -9.19 -54.50
N ARG A 303 -7.47 -9.78 -55.22
CA ARG A 303 -6.57 -9.07 -56.15
C ARG A 303 -6.70 -9.67 -57.54
N LEU A 304 -6.44 -8.86 -58.58
CA LEU A 304 -6.48 -9.33 -59.96
C LEU A 304 -5.27 -10.25 -60.22
N CYS A 305 -5.52 -11.51 -60.53
CA CYS A 305 -4.47 -12.43 -60.90
C CYS A 305 -3.98 -12.13 -62.32
N ALA A 306 -2.67 -11.95 -62.51
CA ALA A 306 -2.11 -11.65 -63.83
C ALA A 306 -2.21 -12.82 -64.83
N CYS A 307 -2.43 -14.05 -64.36
CA CYS A 307 -2.55 -15.27 -65.17
C CYS A 307 -3.99 -15.46 -65.68
N CYS A 308 -4.96 -15.62 -64.77
CA CYS A 308 -6.36 -15.87 -65.13
C CYS A 308 -7.22 -14.60 -65.29
N LYS A 309 -6.66 -13.42 -65.00
CA LYS A 309 -7.36 -12.12 -65.04
C LYS A 309 -8.60 -12.03 -64.14
N GLN A 310 -8.75 -12.92 -63.15
CA GLN A 310 -9.86 -12.90 -62.21
C GLN A 310 -9.45 -12.26 -60.86
N MET A 311 -10.42 -11.61 -60.21
CA MET A 311 -10.29 -11.09 -58.84
C MET A 311 -10.38 -12.24 -57.83
N ALA A 312 -9.25 -12.67 -57.29
CA ALA A 312 -9.17 -13.85 -56.43
C ALA A 312 -8.12 -13.68 -55.32
N ASN A 313 -8.04 -14.68 -54.43
CA ASN A 313 -7.10 -14.71 -53.31
C ASN A 313 -5.74 -15.38 -53.66
N HIS A 314 -5.43 -15.54 -54.94
CA HIS A 314 -4.17 -16.10 -55.46
C HIS A 314 -3.43 -15.08 -56.35
N ASP A 315 -2.21 -15.39 -56.77
CA ASP A 315 -1.47 -14.62 -57.80
C ASP A 315 -0.98 -15.55 -58.92
N LYS A 316 -0.20 -15.01 -59.87
CA LYS A 316 0.38 -15.77 -60.99
C LYS A 316 1.20 -16.99 -60.55
N ARG A 317 1.75 -17.00 -59.33
CA ARG A 317 2.60 -18.11 -58.85
C ARG A 317 1.77 -19.31 -58.42
N ASN A 318 0.62 -19.08 -57.80
CA ASN A 318 -0.29 -20.10 -57.28
C ASN A 318 -1.64 -20.11 -58.03
N CYS A 319 -1.65 -19.76 -59.31
CA CYS A 319 -2.89 -19.75 -60.10
C CYS A 319 -3.24 -21.18 -60.51
N PRO A 320 -4.44 -21.69 -60.16
CA PRO A 320 -4.84 -23.06 -60.51
C PRO A 320 -5.00 -23.29 -62.02
N GLN A 321 -5.18 -22.24 -62.82
CA GLN A 321 -5.20 -22.33 -64.29
C GLN A 321 -3.80 -22.39 -64.92
N LYS A 322 -2.72 -22.36 -64.12
CA LYS A 322 -1.35 -22.44 -64.64
C LYS A 322 -0.97 -23.89 -65.04
N GLU A 323 -1.64 -24.90 -64.48
CA GLU A 323 -1.34 -26.31 -64.77
C GLU A 323 -2.07 -26.84 -66.00
N THR A 324 -3.09 -26.13 -66.50
CA THR A 324 -3.88 -26.59 -67.66
C THR A 324 -3.24 -26.30 -69.02
N ASP A 325 -2.17 -25.50 -69.07
CA ASP A 325 -1.52 -25.09 -70.33
C ASP A 325 -0.32 -25.98 -70.75
N ILE A 326 0.00 -27.05 -70.00
CA ILE A 326 1.18 -27.90 -70.26
C ILE A 326 0.83 -29.18 -71.05
N HIS A 327 -0.45 -29.46 -71.31
CA HIS A 327 -0.89 -30.71 -71.97
C HIS A 327 -1.62 -30.55 -73.31
N THR A 328 -1.05 -29.77 -74.23
CA THR A 328 -1.35 -29.89 -75.67
C THR A 328 -0.07 -29.61 -76.47
N ASN A 329 0.29 -30.54 -77.37
CA ASN A 329 1.51 -30.62 -78.23
C ASN A 329 2.62 -31.45 -77.54
N ASP A 330 3.00 -32.65 -77.95
CA ASP A 330 2.91 -33.30 -79.25
C ASP A 330 2.75 -34.83 -79.11
N VAL A 331 1.85 -35.40 -79.91
CA VAL A 331 1.92 -36.80 -80.34
C VAL A 331 2.76 -36.80 -81.61
N PHE A 332 3.90 -37.47 -81.63
CA PHE A 332 4.34 -38.21 -82.81
C PHE A 332 5.16 -39.45 -82.43
N SER A 333 4.51 -40.57 -82.71
CA SER A 333 4.91 -41.95 -82.83
C SER A 333 6.11 -42.17 -83.77
N LEU A 334 6.99 -43.13 -83.46
CA LEU A 334 7.24 -44.38 -84.23
C LEU A 334 8.71 -44.89 -84.11
N THR A 335 8.82 -46.19 -83.77
CA THR A 335 9.71 -47.27 -84.29
C THR A 335 11.17 -46.92 -84.61
N PHE A 336 12.18 -47.67 -84.15
CA PHE A 336 12.37 -49.12 -84.15
C PHE A 336 13.24 -49.54 -82.96
#